data_AF-A0AA91T0L4-F1
#
_entry.id   AF-A0AA91T0L4-F1
#
_cell.length_a   1.000
_cell.length_b   1.000
_cell.length_c   1.000
_cell.angle_alpha   90.00
_cell.angle_beta   90.00
_cell.angle_gamma   90.00
#
_symmetry.space_group_name_H-M   'P 1'
#
loop_
_entity.id
_entity.type
_entity.pdbx_description
1 polymer ?
#
loop_
_entity_poly.entity_id
_entity_poly.type
_entity_poly.pdbx_seq_one_letter_code
_entity_poly.pdbx_strand_id
1 'polypeptide(L)'
;MVINFSAHFTHAGDHGTVFSKMLLLSIFILVILAVAFYFRRPLIDRYSSWRNSRSWRRGFQADLENGLTSDNFDIEANIRAQDPRSLDENAREEIQALMEAQQLSFDEARLKYFRNKMAENGVGSDGVPTDPRTVTLS
;
A
#
# COMPACT_ATOMS: atom_id res chain seq x y z
N MET A 1 66.99 25.22 -30.31
CA MET A 1 66.59 23.80 -30.30
C MET A 1 66.80 23.27 -28.89
N VAL A 2 65.75 23.21 -28.08
CA VAL A 2 65.76 22.53 -26.78
C VAL A 2 64.53 21.64 -26.77
N ILE A 3 64.75 20.34 -26.66
CA ILE A 3 63.76 19.29 -26.85
C ILE A 3 63.06 19.05 -25.51
N ASN A 4 61.72 19.11 -25.54
CA ASN A 4 60.83 18.71 -24.47
C ASN A 4 61.01 17.23 -24.11
N PHE A 5 61.03 16.90 -22.81
CA PHE A 5 60.54 15.59 -22.35
C PHE A 5 60.03 15.69 -20.91
N SER A 6 58.74 16.03 -20.77
CA SER A 6 58.01 15.84 -19.52
C SER A 6 57.48 14.41 -19.51
N ALA A 7 58.13 13.53 -18.75
CA ALA A 7 57.66 12.17 -18.54
C ALA A 7 56.80 12.12 -17.29
N HIS A 8 55.50 12.14 -17.52
CA HIS A 8 54.41 11.88 -16.60
C HIS A 8 54.50 10.42 -16.11
N PHE A 9 55.05 10.18 -14.92
CA PHE A 9 55.05 8.85 -14.28
C PHE A 9 53.87 8.79 -13.29
N THR A 10 52.74 8.30 -13.79
CA THR A 10 51.52 8.09 -12.99
C THR A 10 51.65 6.88 -12.07
N HIS A 11 51.46 7.17 -10.79
CA HIS A 11 51.16 6.35 -9.62
C HIS A 11 50.73 4.88 -9.89
N ALA A 12 51.65 3.94 -9.64
CA ALA A 12 51.43 2.49 -9.62
C ALA A 12 50.84 2.01 -8.27
N GLY A 13 49.68 2.55 -7.86
CA GLY A 13 49.10 2.24 -6.53
C GLY A 13 47.58 2.14 -6.44
N ASP A 14 46.84 2.29 -7.54
CA ASP A 14 45.38 2.50 -7.43
C ASP A 14 44.53 1.22 -7.58
N HIS A 15 45.08 0.14 -8.16
CA HIS A 15 44.32 -1.09 -8.43
C HIS A 15 43.80 -1.80 -7.18
N GLY A 16 44.50 -1.70 -6.05
CA GLY A 16 44.05 -2.27 -4.77
C GLY A 16 42.89 -1.51 -4.14
N THR A 17 42.78 -0.20 -4.41
CA THR A 17 41.73 0.64 -3.82
C THR A 17 40.42 0.54 -4.57
N VAL A 18 40.45 0.38 -5.90
CA VAL A 18 39.24 0.15 -6.70
C VAL A 18 38.63 -1.22 -6.42
N PHE A 19 39.45 -2.27 -6.27
CA PHE A 19 38.96 -3.61 -5.97
C PHE A 19 38.27 -3.67 -4.59
N SER A 20 38.84 -3.04 -3.56
CA SER A 20 38.22 -2.98 -2.24
C SER A 20 36.92 -2.19 -2.23
N LYS A 21 36.85 -1.08 -2.98
CA LYS A 21 35.60 -0.31 -3.18
C LYS A 21 34.52 -1.14 -3.90
N MET A 22 34.89 -1.91 -4.93
CA MET A 22 33.94 -2.78 -5.64
C MET A 22 33.44 -3.92 -4.75
N LEU A 23 34.31 -4.48 -3.90
CA LEU A 23 33.93 -5.51 -2.95
C LEU A 23 32.99 -4.96 -1.87
N LEU A 24 33.27 -3.78 -1.33
CA LEU A 24 32.37 -3.09 -0.38
C LEU A 24 31.01 -2.76 -1.02
N LEU A 25 30.98 -2.30 -2.27
CA LEU A 25 29.74 -2.06 -3.00
C LEU A 25 28.93 -3.34 -3.21
N SER A 26 29.60 -4.45 -3.57
CA SER A 26 28.92 -5.74 -3.74
C SER A 26 28.30 -6.27 -2.44
N ILE A 27 29.00 -6.12 -1.31
CA ILE A 27 28.49 -6.48 0.01
C ILE A 27 27.32 -5.58 0.40
N PHE A 28 27.43 -4.27 0.14
CA PHE A 28 26.35 -3.32 0.40
C PHE A 28 25.08 -3.65 -0.40
N ILE A 29 25.23 -4.00 -1.68
CA ILE A 29 24.12 -4.46 -2.53
C ILE A 29 23.51 -5.76 -1.99
N LEU A 30 24.34 -6.73 -1.60
CA LEU A 30 23.88 -7.98 -1.00
C LEU A 30 23.12 -7.75 0.31
N VAL A 31 23.58 -6.82 1.15
CA VAL A 31 22.89 -6.44 2.38
C VAL A 31 21.56 -5.78 2.07
N ILE A 32 21.49 -4.86 1.09
CA ILE A 32 20.22 -4.26 0.64
C ILE A 32 19.25 -5.35 0.14
N LEU A 33 19.73 -6.30 -0.67
CA LEU A 33 18.92 -7.39 -1.18
C LEU A 33 18.46 -8.33 -0.05
N ALA A 34 19.32 -8.62 0.93
CA ALA A 34 18.97 -9.43 2.09
C ALA A 34 17.96 -8.73 3.00
N VAL A 35 18.08 -7.42 3.20
CA VAL A 35 17.12 -6.59 3.93
C VAL A 35 15.79 -6.55 3.18
N ALA A 36 15.78 -6.27 1.88
CA ALA A 36 14.57 -6.28 1.06
C ALA A 36 13.89 -7.66 1.06
N PHE A 37 14.68 -8.74 1.00
CA PHE A 37 14.18 -10.10 1.15
C PHE A 37 13.62 -10.29 2.56
N TYR A 38 14.32 -9.94 3.63
CA TYR A 38 13.83 -10.12 4.99
C TYR A 38 12.52 -9.36 5.25
N PHE A 39 12.43 -8.11 4.80
CA PHE A 39 11.23 -7.27 4.90
C PHE A 39 10.19 -7.53 3.80
N ARG A 40 10.35 -8.57 2.96
CA ARG A 40 9.43 -8.89 1.85
C ARG A 40 7.98 -9.04 2.28
N ARG A 41 7.75 -9.55 3.49
CA ARG A 41 6.39 -9.80 4.02
C ARG A 41 5.65 -8.50 4.40
N PRO A 42 6.22 -7.59 5.22
CA PRO A 42 5.55 -6.33 5.55
C PRO A 42 5.59 -5.25 4.45
N LEU A 43 6.49 -5.35 3.46
CA LEU A 43 6.57 -4.38 2.37
C LEU A 43 5.44 -4.51 1.35
N ILE A 44 4.91 -5.72 1.13
CA ILE A 44 3.83 -5.97 0.16
C ILE A 44 2.52 -5.30 0.62
N ASP A 45 2.18 -5.41 1.89
CA ASP A 45 0.95 -4.81 2.45
C ASP A 45 1.00 -3.28 2.49
N ARG A 46 2.21 -2.69 2.53
CA ARG A 46 2.42 -1.22 2.48
C ARG A 46 2.65 -0.68 1.07
N TYR A 47 3.01 -1.53 0.10
CA TYR A 47 3.24 -1.11 -1.28
C TYR A 47 1.98 -1.22 -2.14
N SER A 48 1.04 -2.13 -1.82
CA SER A 48 -0.27 -2.19 -2.48
C SER A 48 -1.08 -0.91 -2.27
N SER A 49 -1.07 -0.36 -1.04
CA SER A 49 -1.77 0.90 -0.73
C SER A 49 -1.23 2.10 -1.51
N TRP A 50 0.09 2.18 -1.75
CA TRP A 50 0.71 3.26 -2.53
C TRP A 50 0.48 3.12 -4.04
N ARG A 51 0.31 1.88 -4.54
CA ARG A 51 0.03 1.61 -5.96
C ARG A 51 -1.44 1.85 -6.33
N ASN A 52 -2.34 1.74 -5.35
CA ASN A 52 -3.77 2.05 -5.47
C ASN A 52 -4.13 3.51 -5.21
N SER A 53 -3.17 4.36 -4.84
CA SER A 53 -3.38 5.81 -4.72
C SER A 53 -3.58 6.51 -6.08
N ARG A 54 -4.03 5.82 -7.12
CA ARG A 54 -4.29 6.39 -8.46
C ARG A 54 -5.73 6.86 -8.68
N SER A 55 -6.41 7.32 -7.63
CA SER A 55 -7.53 8.23 -7.83
C SER A 55 -7.57 9.30 -6.75
N TRP A 56 -6.77 10.35 -6.96
CA TRP A 56 -6.87 11.63 -6.24
C TRP A 56 -8.15 12.41 -6.59
N ARG A 57 -9.13 11.77 -7.23
CA ARG A 57 -10.43 12.36 -7.55
C ARG A 57 -11.38 12.04 -6.40
N ARG A 58 -11.80 13.08 -5.69
CA ARG A 58 -12.86 12.97 -4.67
C ARG A 58 -14.22 12.95 -5.38
N GLY A 59 -15.14 12.12 -4.90
CA GLY A 59 -16.53 12.08 -5.35
C GLY A 59 -16.94 10.77 -6.01
N PHE A 60 -18.25 10.57 -6.14
CA PHE A 60 -18.85 9.31 -6.59
C PHE A 60 -18.37 8.83 -7.98
N GLN A 61 -17.97 9.75 -8.87
CA GLN A 61 -17.43 9.38 -10.18
C GLN A 61 -16.14 8.55 -10.06
N ALA A 62 -15.25 8.93 -9.15
CA ALA A 62 -14.01 8.22 -8.91
C ALA A 62 -14.26 6.86 -8.23
N ASP A 63 -15.25 6.82 -7.35
CA ASP A 63 -15.64 5.60 -6.65
C ASP A 63 -16.20 4.57 -7.65
N LEU A 64 -16.95 5.01 -8.65
CA LEU A 64 -17.42 4.18 -9.76
C LEU A 64 -16.26 3.64 -10.60
N GLU A 65 -15.29 4.50 -10.96
CA GLU A 65 -14.08 4.11 -11.71
C GLU A 65 -13.25 3.05 -10.96
N ASN A 66 -13.25 3.10 -9.62
CA ASN A 66 -12.58 2.13 -8.76
C ASN A 66 -13.40 0.87 -8.46
N GLY A 67 -14.59 0.71 -9.06
CA GLY A 67 -15.45 -0.46 -8.85
C GLY A 67 -16.11 -0.53 -7.47
N LEU A 68 -16.26 0.61 -6.78
CA LEU A 68 -16.95 0.71 -5.48
C LEU A 68 -18.47 0.82 -5.63
N THR A 69 -19.02 0.01 -6.54
CA THR A 69 -20.45 -0.06 -6.85
C THR A 69 -20.85 -1.52 -6.98
N SER A 70 -22.08 -1.82 -6.62
CA SER A 70 -22.69 -3.16 -6.80
C SER A 70 -24.18 -3.02 -7.05
N ASP A 71 -24.84 -4.12 -7.39
CA ASP A 71 -26.30 -4.15 -7.57
C ASP A 71 -27.05 -3.69 -6.31
N ASN A 72 -26.50 -3.98 -5.12
CA ASN A 72 -27.04 -3.57 -3.83
C ASN A 72 -26.56 -2.19 -3.37
N PHE A 73 -25.66 -1.55 -4.13
CA PHE A 73 -25.08 -0.26 -3.80
C PHE A 73 -24.78 0.53 -5.08
N ASP A 74 -25.83 1.12 -5.65
CA ASP A 74 -25.74 1.97 -6.84
C ASP A 74 -25.46 3.43 -6.45
N ILE A 75 -24.37 3.98 -6.99
CA ILE A 75 -23.95 5.37 -6.80
C ILE A 75 -24.18 6.24 -8.04
N GLU A 76 -24.68 5.68 -9.15
CA GLU A 76 -24.91 6.42 -10.40
C GLU A 76 -25.93 7.55 -10.23
N ALA A 77 -26.96 7.35 -9.41
CA ALA A 77 -27.93 8.39 -9.10
C ALA A 77 -27.26 9.63 -8.45
N ASN A 78 -26.28 9.41 -7.56
CA ASN A 78 -25.55 10.48 -6.89
C ASN A 78 -24.63 11.23 -7.85
N ILE A 79 -24.02 10.51 -8.81
CA ILE A 79 -23.22 11.10 -9.89
C ILE A 79 -24.10 12.00 -10.77
N ARG A 80 -25.28 11.51 -11.18
CA ARG A 80 -26.23 12.29 -12.00
C ARG A 80 -26.74 13.52 -11.26
N ALA A 81 -26.94 13.42 -9.95
CA ALA A 81 -27.36 14.54 -9.10
C ALA A 81 -26.23 15.53 -8.78
N GLN A 82 -24.99 15.25 -9.22
CA GLN A 82 -23.79 16.03 -8.87
C GLN A 82 -23.65 16.25 -7.35
N ASP A 83 -23.98 15.21 -6.56
CA ASP A 83 -23.91 15.30 -5.11
C ASP A 83 -22.45 15.55 -4.67
N PRO A 84 -22.16 16.62 -3.90
CA PRO A 84 -20.80 16.94 -3.46
C PRO A 84 -20.28 16.01 -2.38
N ARG A 85 -21.12 15.16 -1.79
CA ARG A 85 -20.71 14.17 -0.79
C ARG A 85 -19.85 13.09 -1.45
N SER A 86 -19.06 12.39 -0.65
CA SER A 86 -18.24 11.26 -1.08
C SER A 86 -18.30 10.15 -0.04
N LEU A 87 -17.83 8.96 -0.41
CA LEU A 87 -17.55 7.90 0.55
C LEU A 87 -16.44 8.32 1.52
N ASP A 88 -16.42 7.69 2.70
CA ASP A 88 -15.34 7.86 3.66
C ASP A 88 -14.04 7.27 3.08
N GLU A 89 -12.97 8.08 3.13
CA GLU A 89 -11.69 7.75 2.52
C GLU A 89 -11.05 6.54 3.19
N ASN A 90 -11.09 6.49 4.53
CA ASN A 90 -10.49 5.39 5.29
C ASN A 90 -11.21 4.07 5.00
N ALA A 91 -12.55 4.08 5.01
CA ALA A 91 -13.34 2.91 4.67
C ALA A 91 -13.09 2.44 3.23
N ARG A 92 -12.98 3.37 2.29
CA ARG A 92 -12.69 3.08 0.88
C ARG A 92 -11.35 2.37 0.70
N GLU A 93 -10.29 2.92 1.26
CA GLU A 93 -8.94 2.36 1.15
C GLU A 93 -8.88 0.95 1.74
N GLU A 94 -9.51 0.72 2.90
CA GLU A 94 -9.54 -0.59 3.53
C GLU A 94 -10.35 -1.61 2.71
N ILE A 95 -11.50 -1.21 2.17
CA ILE A 95 -12.31 -2.07 1.29
C ILE A 95 -11.54 -2.44 0.02
N GLN A 96 -10.88 -1.49 -0.64
CA GLN A 96 -10.05 -1.78 -1.82
C GLN A 96 -8.91 -2.74 -1.48
N ALA A 97 -8.24 -2.53 -0.35
CA ALA A 97 -7.18 -3.43 0.10
C ALA A 97 -7.73 -4.85 0.34
N LEU A 98 -8.94 -5.00 0.91
CA LEU A 98 -9.59 -6.29 1.09
C LEU A 98 -9.97 -6.95 -0.24
N MET A 99 -10.48 -6.18 -1.20
CA MET A 99 -10.82 -6.66 -2.55
C MET A 99 -9.58 -7.25 -3.23
N GLU A 100 -8.44 -6.58 -3.17
CA GLU A 100 -7.21 -7.06 -3.81
C GLU A 100 -6.55 -8.21 -3.07
N ALA A 101 -6.45 -8.12 -1.74
CA ALA A 101 -5.76 -9.11 -0.93
C ALA A 101 -6.47 -10.47 -0.96
N GLN A 102 -7.80 -10.48 -1.10
CA GLN A 102 -8.62 -11.69 -1.02
C GLN A 102 -9.41 -11.99 -2.29
N GLN A 103 -9.25 -11.18 -3.34
CA GLN A 103 -9.98 -11.31 -4.61
C GLN A 103 -11.49 -11.36 -4.41
N LEU A 104 -12.01 -10.52 -3.50
CA LEU A 104 -13.42 -10.46 -3.15
C LEU A 104 -14.16 -9.44 -4.03
N SER A 105 -15.45 -9.67 -4.22
CA SER A 105 -16.34 -8.65 -4.76
C SER A 105 -16.48 -7.45 -3.81
N PHE A 106 -16.94 -6.31 -4.31
CA PHE A 106 -17.14 -5.11 -3.50
C PHE A 106 -18.05 -5.35 -2.29
N ASP A 107 -19.15 -6.07 -2.47
CA ASP A 107 -20.09 -6.35 -1.38
C ASP A 107 -19.50 -7.26 -0.31
N GLU A 108 -18.74 -8.27 -0.70
CA GLU A 108 -18.06 -9.17 0.24
C GLU A 108 -16.96 -8.45 1.01
N ALA A 109 -16.17 -7.62 0.33
CA ALA A 109 -15.14 -6.80 0.95
C ALA A 109 -15.75 -5.80 1.93
N ARG A 110 -16.84 -5.13 1.55
CA ARG A 110 -17.60 -4.22 2.42
C ARG A 110 -18.16 -4.93 3.65
N LEU A 111 -18.74 -6.12 3.47
CA LEU A 111 -19.26 -6.93 4.57
C LEU A 111 -18.14 -7.32 5.55
N LYS A 112 -16.98 -7.71 5.02
CA LYS A 112 -15.82 -8.06 5.85
C LYS A 112 -15.27 -6.85 6.61
N TYR A 113 -15.14 -5.70 5.94
CA TYR A 113 -14.78 -4.44 6.58
C TYR A 113 -15.70 -4.11 7.76
N PHE A 114 -17.03 -4.17 7.55
CA PHE A 114 -18.00 -3.91 8.62
C PHE A 114 -17.87 -4.90 9.77
N ARG A 115 -17.69 -6.20 9.49
CA ARG A 115 -17.48 -7.22 10.54
C ARG A 115 -16.23 -6.96 11.37
N ASN A 116 -15.12 -6.60 10.72
CA ASN A 116 -13.88 -6.24 11.40
C ASN A 116 -14.09 -5.01 12.29
N LYS A 117 -14.72 -3.96 11.76
CA LYS A 117 -15.03 -2.75 12.53
C LYS A 117 -15.96 -3.01 13.70
N MET A 118 -16.97 -3.87 13.54
CA MET A 118 -17.83 -4.28 14.66
C MET A 118 -17.03 -4.99 15.74
N ALA A 119 -16.21 -5.97 15.36
CA ALA A 119 -15.37 -6.70 16.31
C ALA A 119 -14.37 -5.79 17.05
N GLU A 120 -13.73 -4.84 16.34
CA GLU A 120 -12.85 -3.83 16.92
C GLU A 120 -13.55 -2.95 17.95
N ASN A 121 -14.85 -2.67 17.75
CA ASN A 121 -15.67 -1.88 18.66
C ASN A 121 -16.39 -2.73 19.71
N GLY A 122 -16.03 -4.01 19.88
CA GLY A 122 -16.63 -4.88 20.89
C GLY A 122 -18.08 -5.26 20.56
N VAL A 123 -18.39 -5.48 19.28
CA VAL A 123 -19.68 -6.00 18.81
C VAL A 123 -19.44 -7.35 18.13
N GLY A 124 -20.16 -8.37 18.58
CA GLY A 124 -20.10 -9.72 18.05
C GLY A 124 -20.66 -9.84 16.63
N SER A 125 -20.41 -10.98 15.98
CA SER A 125 -20.94 -11.24 14.63
C SER A 125 -22.46 -11.38 14.57
N ASP A 126 -23.08 -11.58 15.73
CA ASP A 126 -24.52 -11.56 15.99
C ASP A 126 -25.08 -10.14 16.17
N GLY A 127 -24.23 -9.10 16.16
CA GLY A 127 -24.61 -7.72 16.39
C GLY A 127 -24.79 -7.37 17.87
N VAL A 128 -24.47 -8.28 18.79
CA VAL A 128 -24.60 -8.06 20.24
C VAL A 128 -23.29 -7.51 20.78
N PRO A 129 -23.30 -6.47 21.64
CA PRO A 129 -22.10 -6.03 22.31
C PRO A 129 -21.44 -7.16 23.11
N THR A 130 -20.12 -7.30 23.02
CA THR A 130 -19.35 -8.32 23.71
C THR A 130 -19.10 -7.99 25.18
N ASP A 131 -19.56 -6.83 25.66
CA ASP A 131 -19.41 -6.42 27.06
C ASP A 131 -20.28 -7.33 27.97
N PRO A 132 -19.69 -8.02 28.96
CA PRO A 132 -20.42 -8.90 29.88
C PRO A 132 -21.46 -8.18 30.74
N ARG A 133 -21.43 -6.84 30.81
CA ARG A 133 -22.46 -6.04 31.51
C ARG A 133 -23.61 -5.61 30.60
N THR A 134 -23.57 -5.98 29.33
CA THR A 134 -24.65 -5.67 28.39
C THR A 134 -25.92 -6.38 28.80
N VAL A 135 -26.99 -5.61 29.01
CA VAL A 135 -28.34 -6.14 29.20
C VAL A 135 -29.07 -6.01 27.87
N THR A 136 -29.30 -7.14 27.20
CA THR A 136 -30.16 -7.22 26.02
C THR A 136 -31.59 -7.50 26.46
N LEU A 137 -32.54 -6.77 25.88
CA LEU A 137 -33.98 -6.99 26.09
C LEU A 137 -34.52 -7.66 24.82
N SER A 138 -34.73 -8.97 24.87
CA SER A 138 -35.32 -9.76 23.78
C SER A 138 -36.77 -10.11 24.07
#